data_AF-A0A1G4V3X8-F1
#
_entry.id   AF-A0A1G4V3X8-F1
#
_cell.length_a   1.000
_cell.length_b   1.000
_cell.length_c   1.000
_cell.angle_alpha   90.00
_cell.angle_beta   90.00
_cell.angle_gamma   90.00
#
_symmetry.space_group_name_H-M   'P 1'
#
loop_
_entity.id
_entity.type
_entity.pdbx_description
1 polymer ?
#
loop_
_entity_poly.entity_id
_entity_poly.type
_entity_poly.pdbx_seq_one_letter_code
_entity_poly.pdbx_strand_id
1 'polypeptide(L)'
;MTQEYNMDDKEKKLKNKQAIALEYDPDDIAPRVVATGGGHLAERIIEEAKKADIPVHQDEKLAKTLSKLEVGDAIPPELYEVVAEILVFVDAMDKLKGKMNK
;
A
#
# COMPACT_ATOMS: atom_id res chain seq x y z
N MET A 1 30.04 9.13 -15.80
CA MET A 1 29.26 8.00 -16.35
C MET A 1 27.83 8.14 -15.88
N THR A 2 27.08 9.08 -16.46
CA THR A 2 25.65 9.25 -16.21
C THR A 2 24.93 8.21 -17.06
N GLN A 3 24.33 7.20 -16.42
CA GLN A 3 23.52 6.24 -17.15
C GLN A 3 22.37 6.98 -17.82
N GLU A 4 22.24 6.82 -19.14
CA GLU A 4 21.03 7.17 -19.88
C GLU A 4 19.88 6.37 -19.28
N TYR A 5 19.06 7.03 -18.48
CA TYR A 5 17.86 6.44 -17.90
C TYR A 5 16.76 6.52 -18.96
N ASN A 6 16.51 5.42 -19.69
CA ASN A 6 15.54 5.37 -20.79
C ASN A 6 14.15 5.82 -20.33
N MET A 7 13.57 6.81 -21.03
CA MET A 7 12.23 7.33 -20.76
C MET A 7 11.14 6.27 -20.96
N ASP A 8 11.35 5.33 -21.88
CA ASP A 8 10.41 4.25 -22.22
C ASP A 8 10.18 3.27 -21.05
N ASP A 9 11.24 2.94 -20.31
CA ASP A 9 11.17 2.04 -19.14
C ASP A 9 10.42 2.70 -17.98
N LYS A 10 10.59 4.00 -17.80
CA LYS A 10 9.90 4.78 -16.77
C LYS A 10 8.40 4.84 -17.03
N GLU A 11 8.01 5.08 -18.28
CA GLU A 11 6.60 5.14 -18.68
C GLU A 11 5.92 3.76 -18.56
N LYS A 12 6.63 2.68 -18.91
CA LYS A 12 6.13 1.31 -18.78
C LYS A 12 5.98 0.88 -17.31
N LYS A 13 6.94 1.24 -16.45
CA LYS A 13 6.88 0.98 -15.01
C LYS A 13 5.75 1.74 -14.33
N LEU A 14 5.50 2.98 -14.78
CA LEU A 14 4.37 3.76 -14.33
C LEU A 14 3.05 3.10 -14.72
N LYS A 15 2.86 2.72 -15.99
CA LYS A 15 1.63 2.08 -16.48
C LYS A 15 1.22 0.83 -15.67
N ASN A 16 2.19 0.08 -15.16
CA ASN A 16 1.95 -1.14 -14.39
C ASN A 16 1.87 -0.93 -12.87
N LYS A 17 2.07 0.30 -12.37
CA LYS A 17 2.05 0.58 -10.94
C LYS A 17 0.62 0.49 -10.41
N GLN A 18 0.45 -0.17 -9.26
CA GLN A 18 -0.82 -0.27 -8.55
C GLN A 18 -0.60 0.15 -7.09
N ALA A 19 -1.61 0.81 -6.52
CA ALA A 19 -1.63 1.14 -5.10
C ALA A 19 -3.03 0.91 -4.54
N ILE A 20 -3.08 0.30 -3.37
CA ILE A 20 -4.30 -0.01 -2.63
C ILE A 20 -4.08 0.48 -1.21
N ALA A 21 -5.03 1.26 -0.69
CA ALA A 21 -5.06 1.69 0.69
C ALA A 21 -6.10 0.86 1.45
N LEU A 22 -5.69 0.33 2.60
CA LEU A 22 -6.54 -0.44 3.49
C LEU A 22 -6.77 0.34 4.78
N GLU A 23 -7.98 0.23 5.30
CA GLU A 23 -8.38 0.69 6.64
C GLU A 23 -8.77 -0.51 7.48
N TYR A 24 -8.42 -0.48 8.76
CA TYR A 24 -8.83 -1.50 9.72
C TYR A 24 -9.38 -0.85 10.98
N ASP A 25 -10.65 -1.08 11.25
CA ASP A 25 -11.28 -0.79 12.54
C ASP A 25 -11.15 -2.05 13.43
N PRO A 26 -10.71 -1.94 14.69
CA PRO A 26 -10.64 -3.07 15.62
C PRO A 26 -11.98 -3.82 15.82
N ASP A 27 -13.11 -3.16 15.59
CA ASP A 27 -14.44 -3.76 15.67
C ASP A 27 -14.83 -4.53 14.38
N ASP A 28 -14.10 -4.33 13.29
CA ASP A 28 -14.30 -5.02 12.02
C ASP A 28 -13.56 -6.37 11.98
N ILE A 29 -14.16 -7.34 11.30
CA ILE A 29 -13.59 -8.69 11.12
C ILE A 29 -12.38 -8.66 10.16
N ALA A 30 -12.38 -7.72 9.21
CA ALA A 30 -11.36 -7.64 8.18
C ALA A 30 -11.14 -6.20 7.70
N PRO A 31 -9.90 -5.85 7.31
CA PRO A 31 -9.60 -4.57 6.69
C PRO A 31 -10.41 -4.33 5.41
N ARG A 32 -10.74 -3.08 5.14
CA ARG A 32 -11.50 -2.64 3.96
C ARG A 32 -10.64 -1.81 3.02
N VAL A 33 -10.95 -1.90 1.73
CA VAL A 33 -10.33 -1.05 0.72
C VAL A 33 -10.94 0.34 0.77
N VAL A 34 -10.13 1.36 1.04
CA VAL A 34 -10.57 2.77 1.07
C VAL A 34 -10.09 3.56 -0.14
N ALA A 35 -9.05 3.07 -0.83
CA ALA A 35 -8.63 3.60 -2.12
C ALA A 35 -7.96 2.51 -2.97
N THR A 36 -8.12 2.60 -4.29
CA THR A 36 -7.42 1.76 -5.26
C THR A 36 -7.10 2.58 -6.50
N GLY A 37 -5.96 2.32 -7.13
CA GLY A 37 -5.55 3.06 -8.32
C GLY A 37 -4.42 2.40 -9.09
N GLY A 38 -4.39 2.68 -10.39
CA GLY A 38 -3.32 2.29 -11.30
C GLY A 38 -2.60 3.50 -11.89
N GLY A 39 -1.38 3.31 -12.39
CA GLY A 39 -0.65 4.35 -13.10
C GLY A 39 -0.38 5.59 -12.25
N HIS A 40 -0.69 6.76 -12.79
CA HIS A 40 -0.57 8.03 -12.08
C HIS A 40 -1.43 8.11 -10.81
N LEU A 41 -2.61 7.47 -10.78
CA LEU A 41 -3.45 7.47 -9.59
C LEU A 41 -2.77 6.70 -8.45
N ALA A 42 -2.09 5.59 -8.77
CA ALA A 42 -1.31 4.85 -7.80
C ALA A 42 -0.19 5.70 -7.18
N GLU A 43 0.50 6.51 -8.00
CA GLU A 43 1.53 7.44 -7.50
C GLU A 43 0.94 8.47 -6.55
N ARG A 44 -0.20 9.06 -6.91
CA ARG A 44 -0.87 10.04 -6.06
C ARG A 44 -1.30 9.42 -4.73
N ILE A 45 -1.84 8.20 -4.72
CA ILE A 45 -2.19 7.49 -3.48
C ILE A 45 -0.95 7.34 -2.58
N ILE A 46 0.17 6.89 -3.14
CA ILE A 46 1.44 6.71 -2.39
C ILE A 46 1.99 8.05 -1.89
N GLU A 47 1.89 9.12 -2.68
CA GLU A 47 2.33 10.45 -2.29
C GLU A 47 1.49 11.01 -1.13
N GLU A 48 0.16 10.88 -1.19
CA GLU A 48 -0.72 11.32 -0.11
C GLU A 48 -0.51 10.48 1.16
N ALA A 49 -0.32 9.16 1.04
CA ALA A 49 0.02 8.30 2.17
C ALA A 49 1.30 8.77 2.88
N LYS A 50 2.36 9.07 2.12
CA LYS A 50 3.62 9.60 2.68
C LYS A 50 3.44 10.96 3.37
N LYS A 51 2.64 11.86 2.81
CA LYS A 51 2.35 13.17 3.44
C LYS A 51 1.60 13.02 4.76
N ALA A 52 0.75 12.01 4.86
CA ALA A 52 0.00 11.68 6.06
C ALA A 52 0.75 10.76 7.04
N ASP A 53 2.03 10.46 6.79
CA ASP A 53 2.83 9.47 7.53
C ASP A 53 2.16 8.08 7.63
N ILE A 54 1.34 7.73 6.64
CA ILE A 54 0.74 6.41 6.50
C ILE A 54 1.80 5.45 5.93
N PRO A 55 2.08 4.32 6.60
CA PRO A 55 3.07 3.34 6.16
C PRO A 55 2.75 2.74 4.78
N VAL A 56 3.78 2.63 3.94
CA VAL A 56 3.67 2.08 2.58
C VAL A 56 4.50 0.81 2.48
N HIS A 57 3.83 -0.31 2.19
CA HIS A 57 4.47 -1.59 1.91
C HIS A 57 4.44 -1.89 0.41
N GLN A 58 5.58 -2.28 -0.16
CA GLN A 58 5.70 -2.57 -1.59
C GLN A 58 5.74 -4.08 -1.83
N ASP A 59 4.64 -4.62 -2.38
CA ASP A 59 4.54 -5.99 -2.87
C ASP A 59 3.70 -6.01 -4.16
N GLU A 60 4.34 -6.34 -5.29
CA GLU A 60 3.66 -6.34 -6.61
C GLU A 60 2.56 -7.40 -6.71
N LYS A 61 2.75 -8.58 -6.11
CA LYS A 61 1.80 -9.70 -6.20
C LYS A 61 0.58 -9.43 -5.33
N LEU A 62 0.79 -8.95 -4.11
CA LEU A 62 -0.27 -8.58 -3.19
C LEU A 62 -1.05 -7.39 -3.74
N ALA A 63 -0.38 -6.34 -4.21
CA ALA A 63 -1.05 -5.19 -4.82
C ALA A 63 -1.92 -5.60 -6.02
N LYS A 64 -1.42 -6.47 -6.90
CA LYS A 64 -2.19 -6.98 -8.04
C LYS A 64 -3.37 -7.87 -7.63
N THR A 65 -3.26 -8.54 -6.49
CA THR A 65 -4.37 -9.35 -5.96
C THR A 65 -5.44 -8.44 -5.37
N LEU A 66 -5.04 -7.50 -4.51
CA LEU A 66 -5.92 -6.53 -3.87
C LEU A 66 -6.57 -5.56 -4.86
N SER A 67 -5.90 -5.24 -5.99
CA SER A 67 -6.46 -4.33 -7.00
C SER A 67 -7.74 -4.85 -7.67
N LYS A 68 -8.09 -6.11 -7.44
CA LYS A 68 -9.33 -6.72 -7.95
C LYS A 68 -10.55 -6.37 -7.09
N LEU A 69 -10.33 -5.83 -5.90
CA LEU A 69 -11.36 -5.40 -4.97
C LEU A 69 -11.75 -3.95 -5.25
N GLU A 70 -13.02 -3.62 -4.97
CA GLU A 70 -13.55 -2.26 -5.08
C GLU A 70 -13.44 -1.51 -3.75
N VAL A 71 -13.56 -0.18 -3.81
CA VAL A 71 -13.62 0.63 -2.59
C VAL A 71 -14.86 0.26 -1.79
N GLY A 72 -14.67 -0.01 -0.50
CA GLY A 72 -15.69 -0.50 0.44
C GLY A 72 -15.65 -2.00 0.68
N ASP A 73 -15.01 -2.77 -0.22
CA ASP A 73 -14.88 -4.21 -0.05
C ASP A 73 -13.97 -4.54 1.14
N ALA A 74 -14.40 -5.51 1.95
CA ALA A 74 -13.51 -6.17 2.89
C ALA A 74 -12.56 -7.08 2.12
N ILE A 75 -11.31 -7.19 2.58
CA ILE A 75 -10.39 -8.18 2.02
C ILE A 75 -10.98 -9.59 2.22
N PRO A 76 -10.72 -10.54 1.32
CA PRO A 76 -11.24 -11.90 1.46
C PRO A 76 -10.35 -12.73 2.41
N PRO A 77 -10.89 -13.81 3.02
CA PRO A 77 -10.21 -14.58 4.07
C PRO A 77 -8.82 -15.12 3.70
N GLU A 78 -8.60 -15.46 2.44
CA GLU A 78 -7.31 -15.93 1.92
C GLU A 78 -6.18 -14.89 2.01
N LEU A 79 -6.51 -13.60 2.22
CA LEU A 79 -5.55 -12.52 2.39
C LEU A 79 -5.38 -12.10 3.87
N TYR A 80 -6.12 -12.69 4.81
CA TYR A 80 -6.09 -12.25 6.21
C TYR A 80 -4.71 -12.41 6.82
N GLU A 81 -4.06 -13.56 6.63
CA GLU A 81 -2.76 -13.85 7.23
C GLU A 81 -1.68 -12.86 6.78
N VAL A 82 -1.55 -12.65 5.46
CA VAL A 82 -0.55 -11.75 4.90
C VAL A 82 -0.81 -10.28 5.27
N VAL A 83 -2.07 -9.84 5.30
CA VAL A 83 -2.39 -8.46 5.69
C VAL A 83 -2.19 -8.25 7.19
N ALA A 84 -2.55 -9.23 8.03
CA ALA A 84 -2.32 -9.16 9.46
C ALA A 84 -0.83 -9.06 9.81
N GLU A 85 0.02 -9.82 9.12
CA GLU A 85 1.49 -9.73 9.31
C GLU A 85 2.01 -8.32 9.01
N ILE A 86 1.53 -7.70 7.92
CA ILE A 86 1.90 -6.33 7.56
C ILE A 86 1.43 -5.33 8.63
N LEU A 87 0.19 -5.46 9.11
CA LEU A 87 -0.36 -4.57 10.14
C LEU A 87 0.42 -4.66 11.46
N VAL A 88 0.77 -5.87 11.90
CA VAL A 88 1.60 -6.09 13.10
C VAL A 88 2.99 -5.48 12.94
N PHE A 89 3.59 -5.66 11.76
CA PHE A 89 4.90 -5.06 11.45
C PHE A 89 4.84 -3.53 11.51
N VAL A 90 3.81 -2.94 10.91
CA VAL A 90 3.59 -1.49 10.90
C VAL A 90 3.38 -0.94 12.32
N ASP A 91 2.49 -1.55 13.12
CA ASP A 91 2.23 -1.15 14.51
C ASP A 91 3.50 -1.24 15.38
N ALA A 92 4.32 -2.29 15.17
CA ALA A 92 5.60 -2.42 15.85
C ALA A 92 6.58 -1.28 15.47
N MET A 93 6.64 -0.90 14.19
CA MET A 93 7.47 0.21 13.72
C MET A 93 7.03 1.56 14.30
N ASP A 94 5.73 1.82 14.33
CA ASP A 94 5.19 3.07 14.89
C ASP A 94 5.46 3.18 16.40
N LYS A 95 5.32 2.06 17.14
CA LYS A 95 5.71 1.99 18.55
C LYS A 95 7.20 2.23 18.77
N LEU A 96 8.07 1.81 17.85
CA LEU A 96 9.52 2.08 17.91
C LEU A 96 9.83 3.55 17.62
N LYS A 97 9.24 4.15 16.58
CA LYS A 97 9.37 5.59 16.29
C LYS A 97 8.94 6.44 17.49
N GLY A 98 7.82 6.10 18.14
CA GLY A 98 7.32 6.80 19.32
C GLY A 98 8.25 6.73 20.55
N LYS A 99 9.10 5.70 20.65
CA LYS A 99 10.09 5.54 21.72
C LYS A 99 11.39 6.29 21.47
N MET A 100 11.78 6.51 20.21
CA MET A 100 13.01 7.24 19.85
C MET A 100 12.83 8.75 19.86
N ASN A 101 11.60 9.24 19.72
CA ASN A 101 11.27 10.66 19.73
C ASN A 101 10.96 11.20 21.15
N LYS A 102 11.34 10.45 22.21
CA LYS A 102 11.02 10.75 23.60
C LYS A 102 12.28 10.86 24.45
#